data_AF-A0A7Y8KVU2-F1
#
_entry.id   AF-A0A7Y8KVU2-F1
#
_cell.length_a   1.000
_cell.length_b   1.000
_cell.length_c   1.000
_cell.angle_alpha   90.00
_cell.angle_beta   90.00
_cell.angle_gamma   90.00
#
_symmetry.space_group_name_H-M   'P 1'
#
loop_
_entity.id
_entity.type
_entity.pdbx_description
1 polymer ?
#
loop_
_entity_poly.entity_id
_entity_poly.type
_entity_poly.pdbx_seq_one_letter_code
_entity_poly.pdbx_strand_id
1 'polypeptide(L)'
;MKTIAKPTQKALAAALGIDPAMVSRDKRKGMPIHSIEAAQRWRDENLRVRYTPEKDYGAVTRAIDGESAAKQASSLLHAAGELWEAGGDVFPMLYTIRQAMASVPPSQRNRVLVSFEVMDLLTAEVRLFKDRDDFFDLIEGKCYPCDKEAGDDGFMGAFWYAVAAGEIRLKHAQT
;
A
#
# COMPACT_ATOMS: atom_id res chain seq x y z
N MET A 1 49.71 5.21 46.09
CA MET A 1 48.80 5.19 44.92
C MET A 1 47.76 4.11 45.15
N LYS A 2 46.45 4.44 45.20
CA LYS A 2 45.38 3.44 45.35
C LYS A 2 45.23 2.69 44.02
N THR A 3 45.42 1.37 44.05
CA THR A 3 45.11 0.50 42.91
C THR A 3 43.60 0.47 42.69
N ILE A 4 43.14 1.04 41.57
CA ILE A 4 41.74 0.98 41.17
C ILE A 4 41.46 -0.46 40.75
N ALA A 5 40.70 -1.18 41.57
CA ALA A 5 40.32 -2.56 41.31
C ALA A 5 39.52 -2.63 39.99
N LYS A 6 39.86 -3.61 39.14
CA LYS A 6 39.14 -3.85 37.88
C LYS A 6 37.65 -4.11 38.20
N PRO A 7 36.71 -3.37 37.59
CA PRO A 7 35.28 -3.58 37.81
C PRO A 7 34.89 -5.03 37.47
N THR A 8 34.06 -5.63 38.31
CA THR A 8 33.46 -6.93 37.98
C THR A 8 32.45 -6.77 36.86
N GLN A 9 32.19 -7.84 36.11
CA GLN A 9 31.23 -7.81 35.00
C GLN A 9 29.81 -7.41 35.46
N LYS A 10 29.42 -7.81 36.68
CA LYS A 10 28.15 -7.42 37.31
C LYS A 10 28.12 -5.92 37.61
N ALA A 11 29.23 -5.34 38.07
CA ALA A 11 29.33 -3.91 38.31
C ALA A 11 29.28 -3.09 37.01
N LEU A 12 29.92 -3.58 35.93
CA LEU A 12 29.83 -2.96 34.60
C LEU A 12 28.41 -3.00 34.03
N ALA A 13 27.73 -4.15 34.14
CA ALA A 13 26.35 -4.30 33.67
C ALA A 13 25.40 -3.32 34.37
N ALA A 14 25.50 -3.24 35.70
CA ALA A 14 24.70 -2.34 36.52
C ALA A 14 24.98 -0.86 36.19
N ALA A 15 26.24 -0.47 36.04
CA ALA A 15 26.61 0.91 35.76
C ALA A 15 26.25 1.36 34.34
N LEU A 16 26.28 0.45 33.36
CA LEU A 16 25.94 0.73 31.96
C LEU A 16 24.44 0.55 31.67
N GLY A 17 23.64 0.10 32.64
CA GLY A 17 22.20 -0.14 32.49
C GLY A 17 21.85 -1.24 31.47
N ILE A 18 22.72 -2.25 31.33
CA ILE A 18 22.56 -3.33 30.33
C ILE A 18 22.61 -4.71 30.97
N ASP A 19 22.07 -5.70 30.25
CA ASP A 19 22.15 -7.10 30.65
C ASP A 19 23.61 -7.62 30.70
N PRO A 20 24.01 -8.45 31.69
CA PRO A 20 25.36 -9.01 31.77
C PRO A 20 25.83 -9.78 30.52
N ALA A 21 24.92 -10.39 29.76
CA ALA A 21 25.24 -11.04 28.48
C ALA A 21 25.64 -10.02 27.40
N MET A 22 25.10 -8.80 27.45
CA MET A 22 25.50 -7.69 26.58
C MET A 22 26.93 -7.26 26.88
N VAL A 23 27.33 -7.22 28.17
CA VAL A 23 28.72 -6.93 28.57
C VAL A 23 29.68 -7.98 28.01
N SER A 24 29.34 -9.28 28.09
CA SER A 24 30.13 -10.36 27.47
C SER A 24 30.28 -10.17 25.96
N ARG A 25 29.19 -9.80 25.29
CA ARG A 25 29.17 -9.60 23.84
C ARG A 25 29.98 -8.38 23.43
N ASP A 26 29.86 -7.27 24.13
CA ASP A 26 30.56 -6.02 23.81
C ASP A 26 32.05 -6.13 24.16
N LYS A 27 32.40 -6.85 25.23
CA LYS A 27 33.79 -7.25 25.53
C LYS A 27 34.41 -8.03 24.36
N ARG A 28 33.68 -8.97 23.76
CA ARG A 28 34.15 -9.73 22.57
C ARG A 28 34.37 -8.82 21.36
N LYS A 29 33.66 -7.68 21.29
CA LYS A 29 33.82 -6.66 20.25
C LYS A 29 34.91 -5.63 20.54
N GLY A 30 35.64 -5.77 21.65
CA GLY A 30 36.73 -4.88 22.02
C GLY A 30 36.38 -3.81 23.05
N MET A 31 35.21 -3.89 23.71
CA MET A 31 34.86 -2.95 24.77
C MET A 31 35.85 -3.06 25.94
N PRO A 32 36.47 -1.95 26.38
CA PRO A 32 37.37 -1.94 27.53
C PRO A 32 36.61 -2.24 28.82
N ILE A 33 37.16 -3.14 29.64
CA ILE A 33 36.55 -3.60 30.91
C ILE A 33 37.31 -3.14 32.16
N HIS A 34 38.30 -2.27 32.00
CA HIS A 34 39.16 -1.82 33.10
C HIS A 34 38.63 -0.57 33.81
N SER A 35 37.68 0.16 33.21
CA SER A 35 36.91 1.21 33.86
C SER A 35 35.50 1.31 33.26
N ILE A 36 34.55 1.79 34.06
CA ILE A 36 33.16 2.04 33.62
C ILE A 36 33.14 3.16 32.57
N GLU A 37 33.90 4.23 32.79
CA GLU A 37 33.98 5.37 31.87
C GLU A 37 34.48 4.98 30.47
N ALA A 38 35.50 4.11 30.40
CA ALA A 38 36.03 3.64 29.13
C ALA A 38 34.99 2.75 28.40
N ALA A 39 34.27 1.92 29.15
CA ALA A 39 33.22 1.06 28.59
C ALA A 39 32.06 1.88 28.03
N GLN A 40 31.65 2.94 28.75
CA GLN A 40 30.60 3.86 28.30
C GLN A 40 31.01 4.58 27.01
N ARG A 41 32.22 5.18 26.98
CA ARG A 41 32.73 5.88 25.80
C ARG A 41 32.82 4.96 24.57
N TRP A 42 33.31 3.74 24.76
CA TRP A 42 33.34 2.75 23.68
C TRP A 42 31.94 2.45 23.15
N ARG A 43 30.93 2.31 24.02
CA ARG A 43 29.55 2.05 23.58
C ARG A 43 28.98 3.23 22.80
N ASP A 44 29.22 4.46 23.24
CA ASP A 44 28.74 5.66 22.54
C ASP A 44 29.38 5.81 21.15
N GLU A 45 30.66 5.45 21.01
CA GLU A 45 31.40 5.50 19.74
C GLU A 45 31.08 4.32 18.80
N ASN A 46 30.86 3.12 19.35
CA ASN A 46 30.82 1.88 18.56
C ASN A 46 29.42 1.29 18.38
N LEU A 47 28.44 1.68 19.21
CA LEU A 47 27.06 1.20 19.10
C LEU A 47 26.17 2.31 18.55
N ARG A 48 25.81 2.20 17.28
CA ARG A 48 24.70 2.99 16.74
C ARG A 48 23.41 2.52 17.38
N VAL A 49 22.69 3.42 18.04
CA VAL A 49 21.30 3.17 18.43
C VAL A 49 20.54 2.82 17.15
N ARG A 50 20.13 1.55 17.01
CA ARG A 50 19.25 1.16 15.91
C ARG A 50 17.90 1.81 16.16
N TYR A 51 17.70 2.98 15.58
CA TYR A 51 16.38 3.55 15.41
C TYR A 51 15.57 2.55 14.58
N THR A 52 14.64 1.86 15.23
CA THR A 52 13.60 1.11 14.53
C THR A 52 12.45 2.10 14.43
N PRO A 53 12.13 2.64 13.25
CA PRO A 53 10.95 3.48 13.12
C PRO A 53 9.74 2.73 13.64
N GLU A 54 8.87 3.45 14.35
CA GLU A 54 7.63 2.90 14.85
C GLU A 54 6.84 2.31 13.66
N LYS A 55 6.39 1.06 13.81
CA LYS A 55 5.68 0.39 12.73
C LYS A 55 4.33 1.08 12.55
N ASP A 56 4.08 1.64 11.37
CA ASP A 56 2.75 2.15 11.00
C ASP A 56 1.81 0.96 10.74
N TYR A 57 1.22 0.44 11.80
CA TYR A 57 0.20 -0.61 11.72
C TYR A 57 -1.03 -0.16 10.93
N GLY A 58 -1.33 1.14 10.88
CA GLY A 58 -2.42 1.69 10.08
C GLY A 58 -2.15 1.53 8.58
N ALA A 59 -0.91 1.71 8.13
CA ALA A 59 -0.53 1.44 6.74
C ALA A 59 -0.69 -0.04 6.38
N VAL A 60 -0.36 -0.95 7.31
CA VAL A 60 -0.54 -2.39 7.12
C VAL A 60 -2.03 -2.73 6.99
N THR A 61 -2.88 -2.23 7.88
CA THR A 61 -4.34 -2.46 7.79
C THR A 61 -4.92 -1.93 6.48
N ARG A 62 -4.59 -0.68 6.09
CA ARG A 62 -5.03 -0.12 4.80
C ARG A 62 -4.60 -0.97 3.60
N ALA A 63 -3.40 -1.55 3.64
CA ALA A 63 -2.92 -2.42 2.59
C ALA A 63 -3.72 -3.74 2.52
N ILE A 64 -4.02 -4.34 3.68
CA ILE A 64 -4.86 -5.55 3.78
C ILE A 64 -6.29 -5.27 3.29
N ASP A 65 -6.89 -4.18 3.72
CA ASP A 65 -8.26 -3.82 3.35
C ASP A 65 -8.35 -3.55 1.84
N GLY A 66 -7.37 -2.85 1.27
CA GLY A 66 -7.29 -2.65 -0.17
C GLY A 66 -7.15 -3.96 -0.96
N GLU A 67 -6.39 -4.93 -0.43
CA GLU A 67 -6.19 -6.22 -1.09
C GLU A 67 -7.50 -7.03 -1.08
N SER A 68 -8.22 -6.99 0.04
CA SER A 68 -9.55 -7.58 0.16
C SER A 68 -10.54 -6.95 -0.82
N ALA A 69 -10.54 -5.62 -0.96
CA ALA A 69 -11.37 -4.91 -1.93
C ALA A 69 -11.04 -5.31 -3.38
N ALA A 70 -9.76 -5.39 -3.74
CA ALA A 70 -9.33 -5.80 -5.08
C ALA A 70 -9.78 -7.23 -5.42
N LYS A 71 -9.68 -8.15 -4.46
CA LYS A 71 -10.18 -9.52 -4.60
C LYS A 71 -11.69 -9.55 -4.79
N GLN A 72 -12.44 -8.82 -3.96
CA GLN A 72 -13.90 -8.76 -4.07
C GLN A 72 -14.35 -8.23 -5.43
N ALA A 73 -13.74 -7.16 -5.92
CA ALA A 73 -14.02 -6.61 -7.24
C ALA A 73 -13.72 -7.64 -8.35
N SER A 74 -12.57 -8.31 -8.27
CA SER A 74 -12.20 -9.36 -9.23
C SER A 74 -13.18 -10.53 -9.24
N SER A 75 -13.61 -11.01 -8.06
CA SER A 75 -14.58 -12.09 -7.94
C SER A 75 -15.94 -11.73 -8.52
N LEU A 76 -16.41 -10.50 -8.32
CA LEU A 76 -17.67 -10.02 -8.89
C LEU A 76 -17.59 -9.88 -10.41
N LEU A 77 -16.49 -9.33 -10.93
CA LEU A 77 -16.25 -9.23 -12.37
C LEU A 77 -16.18 -10.61 -13.02
N HIS A 78 -15.51 -11.56 -12.39
CA HIS A 78 -15.40 -12.93 -12.88
C HIS A 78 -16.76 -13.63 -12.91
N ALA A 79 -17.51 -13.59 -11.80
CA ALA A 79 -18.85 -14.19 -11.74
C ALA A 79 -19.84 -13.55 -12.74
N ALA A 80 -19.73 -12.24 -12.95
CA ALA A 80 -20.51 -11.55 -13.97
C ALA A 80 -20.12 -11.99 -15.40
N GLY A 81 -18.83 -12.21 -15.66
CA GLY A 81 -18.36 -12.77 -16.92
C GLY A 81 -18.90 -14.18 -17.18
N GLU A 82 -18.83 -15.07 -16.19
CA GLU A 82 -19.39 -16.42 -16.29
C GLU A 82 -20.91 -16.39 -16.55
N LEU A 83 -21.64 -15.50 -15.86
CA LEU A 83 -23.07 -15.33 -16.08
C LEU A 83 -23.38 -14.83 -17.50
N TRP A 84 -22.59 -13.88 -18.01
CA TRP A 84 -22.72 -13.37 -19.37
C TRP A 84 -22.50 -14.46 -20.42
N GLU A 85 -21.42 -15.24 -20.27
CA GLU A 85 -21.08 -16.34 -21.18
C GLU A 85 -22.16 -17.43 -21.20
N ALA A 86 -22.82 -17.66 -20.07
CA ALA A 86 -23.96 -18.58 -19.97
C ALA A 86 -25.27 -18.01 -20.58
N GLY A 87 -25.25 -16.79 -21.12
CA GLY A 87 -26.43 -16.11 -21.67
C GLY A 87 -27.35 -15.52 -20.61
N GLY A 88 -26.86 -15.33 -19.38
CA GLY A 88 -27.59 -14.72 -18.28
C GLY A 88 -27.59 -13.19 -18.32
N ASP A 89 -28.49 -12.59 -17.54
CA ASP A 89 -28.61 -11.14 -17.41
C ASP A 89 -27.66 -10.58 -16.33
N VAL A 90 -26.66 -9.80 -16.76
CA VAL A 90 -25.65 -9.17 -15.90
C VAL A 90 -26.06 -7.77 -15.45
N PHE A 91 -27.04 -7.12 -16.09
CA PHE A 91 -27.42 -5.74 -15.79
C PHE A 91 -27.75 -5.48 -14.32
N PRO A 92 -28.46 -6.37 -13.59
CA PRO A 92 -28.73 -6.19 -12.17
C PRO A 92 -27.47 -6.11 -11.29
N MET A 93 -26.35 -6.70 -11.75
CA MET A 93 -25.09 -6.74 -11.00
C MET A 93 -24.22 -5.50 -11.24
N LEU A 94 -24.45 -4.75 -12.31
CA LEU A 94 -23.55 -3.66 -12.73
C LEU A 94 -23.35 -2.63 -11.61
N TYR A 95 -24.43 -2.22 -10.92
CA TYR A 95 -24.30 -1.27 -9.81
C TYR A 95 -23.38 -1.79 -8.69
N THR A 96 -23.55 -3.05 -8.29
CA THR A 96 -22.73 -3.69 -7.25
C THR A 96 -21.27 -3.80 -7.69
N ILE A 97 -21.03 -4.14 -8.96
CA ILE A 97 -19.68 -4.22 -9.54
C ILE A 97 -19.01 -2.84 -9.51
N ARG A 98 -19.72 -1.78 -9.91
CA ARG A 98 -19.21 -0.40 -9.86
C ARG A 98 -18.77 -0.03 -8.44
N GLN A 99 -19.61 -0.30 -7.44
CA GLN A 99 -19.30 0.00 -6.04
C GLN A 99 -18.07 -0.80 -5.55
N ALA A 100 -17.97 -2.07 -5.92
CA ALA A 100 -16.81 -2.88 -5.56
C ALA A 100 -15.52 -2.34 -6.20
N MET A 101 -15.54 -1.97 -7.48
CA MET A 101 -14.40 -1.36 -8.14
C MET A 101 -14.01 0.00 -7.54
N ALA A 102 -14.99 0.85 -7.21
CA ALA A 102 -14.75 2.14 -6.56
C ALA A 102 -14.10 2.00 -5.18
N SER A 103 -14.39 0.91 -4.45
CA SER A 103 -13.78 0.64 -3.14
C SER A 103 -12.29 0.29 -3.21
N VAL A 104 -11.76 -0.05 -4.39
CA VAL A 104 -10.35 -0.42 -4.56
C VAL A 104 -9.47 0.83 -4.54
N PRO A 105 -8.49 0.92 -3.61
CA PRO A 105 -7.56 2.04 -3.55
C PRO A 105 -6.76 2.17 -4.86
N PRO A 106 -6.47 3.39 -5.34
CA PRO A 106 -5.73 3.63 -6.57
C PRO A 106 -4.45 2.79 -6.74
N SER A 107 -3.66 2.64 -5.66
CA SER A 107 -2.41 1.88 -5.65
C SER A 107 -2.59 0.36 -5.81
N GLN A 108 -3.83 -0.15 -5.80
CA GLN A 108 -4.15 -1.57 -5.89
C GLN A 108 -5.06 -1.91 -7.08
N ARG A 109 -5.49 -0.94 -7.88
CA ARG A 109 -6.41 -1.17 -9.02
C ARG A 109 -5.81 -2.06 -10.11
N ASN A 110 -4.48 -2.06 -10.24
CA ASN A 110 -3.75 -2.96 -11.13
C ASN A 110 -3.85 -4.46 -10.74
N ARG A 111 -4.35 -4.77 -9.53
CA ARG A 111 -4.57 -6.15 -9.07
C ARG A 111 -5.96 -6.68 -9.42
N VAL A 112 -6.85 -5.81 -9.91
CA VAL A 112 -8.21 -6.22 -10.27
C VAL A 112 -8.18 -6.93 -11.62
N LEU A 113 -8.59 -8.20 -11.63
CA LEU A 113 -8.74 -8.97 -12.86
C LEU A 113 -10.08 -8.61 -13.50
N VAL A 114 -10.02 -8.09 -14.72
CA VAL A 114 -11.20 -7.59 -15.46
C VAL A 114 -11.63 -8.58 -16.54
N SER A 115 -12.94 -8.82 -16.64
CA SER A 115 -13.55 -9.43 -17.85
C SER A 115 -13.79 -8.31 -18.87
N PHE A 116 -13.34 -8.52 -20.12
CA PHE A 116 -13.47 -7.51 -21.17
C PHE A 116 -14.93 -7.22 -21.51
N GLU A 117 -15.77 -8.24 -21.54
CA GLU A 117 -17.20 -8.16 -21.84
C GLU A 117 -17.92 -7.31 -20.78
N VAL A 118 -17.65 -7.58 -19.50
CA VAL A 118 -18.24 -6.81 -18.40
C VAL A 118 -17.69 -5.38 -18.39
N MET A 119 -16.42 -5.18 -18.71
CA MET A 119 -15.84 -3.84 -18.86
C MET A 119 -16.47 -3.05 -20.00
N ASP A 120 -16.74 -3.69 -21.14
CA ASP A 120 -17.44 -3.07 -22.25
C ASP A 120 -18.84 -2.59 -21.84
N LEU A 121 -19.58 -3.41 -21.08
CA LEU A 121 -20.88 -3.01 -20.52
C LEU A 121 -20.76 -1.83 -19.54
N LEU A 122 -19.78 -1.87 -18.64
CA LEU A 122 -19.58 -0.84 -17.62
C LEU A 122 -19.11 0.50 -18.21
N THR A 123 -18.46 0.48 -19.36
CA THR A 123 -17.90 1.68 -20.02
C THR A 123 -18.70 2.14 -21.24
N ALA A 124 -19.71 1.36 -21.65
CA ALA A 124 -20.47 1.56 -22.89
C ALA A 124 -20.96 3.01 -23.06
N GLU A 125 -21.59 3.56 -22.01
CA GLU A 125 -22.21 4.89 -22.07
C GLU A 125 -21.19 5.99 -22.41
N VAL A 126 -20.05 6.02 -21.73
CA VAL A 126 -18.98 7.01 -21.99
C VAL A 126 -18.29 6.73 -23.33
N ARG A 127 -18.13 5.46 -23.69
CA ARG A 127 -17.48 5.04 -24.94
C ARG A 127 -18.22 5.55 -26.19
N LEU A 128 -19.55 5.74 -26.11
CA LEU A 128 -20.34 6.30 -27.21
C LEU A 128 -19.94 7.73 -27.61
N PHE A 129 -19.34 8.49 -26.70
CA PHE A 129 -19.02 9.90 -26.91
C PHE A 129 -17.52 10.15 -27.14
N LYS A 130 -16.68 9.12 -27.09
CA LYS A 130 -15.20 9.25 -27.08
C LYS A 130 -14.63 9.98 -28.30
N ASP A 131 -15.29 9.86 -29.45
CA ASP A 131 -14.81 10.41 -30.74
C ASP A 131 -15.39 11.81 -31.01
N ARG A 132 -16.11 12.41 -30.06
CA ARG A 132 -16.62 13.77 -30.18
C ARG A 132 -15.59 14.79 -29.72
N ASP A 133 -15.56 15.94 -30.40
CA ASP A 133 -14.67 17.04 -30.08
C ASP A 133 -14.93 17.64 -28.68
N ASP A 134 -16.16 17.51 -28.16
CA ASP A 134 -16.59 18.00 -26.83
C ASP A 134 -16.53 16.94 -25.73
N PHE A 135 -15.89 15.78 -25.97
CA PHE A 135 -15.91 14.63 -25.04
C PHE A 135 -15.54 14.98 -23.59
N PHE A 136 -14.45 15.71 -23.38
CA PHE A 136 -14.00 16.09 -22.04
C PHE A 136 -14.94 17.06 -21.34
N ASP A 137 -15.73 17.84 -22.09
CA ASP A 137 -16.76 18.72 -21.53
C ASP A 137 -18.02 17.95 -21.12
N LEU A 138 -18.29 16.81 -21.76
CA LEU A 138 -19.43 15.94 -21.48
C LEU A 138 -19.27 15.05 -20.25
N ILE A 139 -18.04 14.87 -19.74
CA ILE A 139 -17.77 14.03 -18.58
C ILE A 139 -17.56 14.85 -17.29
N GLU A 140 -17.95 14.27 -16.17
CA GLU A 140 -17.64 14.72 -14.82
C GLU A 140 -16.96 13.61 -14.01
N GLY A 141 -16.36 14.00 -12.89
CA GLY A 141 -15.53 13.12 -12.08
C GLY A 141 -14.04 13.42 -12.27
N LYS A 142 -13.21 12.69 -11.52
CA LYS A 142 -11.76 12.84 -11.59
C LYS A 142 -11.13 11.46 -11.70
N CYS A 143 -10.21 11.33 -12.65
CA CYS A 143 -9.31 10.20 -12.67
C CYS A 143 -8.41 10.26 -11.42
N TYR A 144 -8.11 9.10 -10.85
CA TYR A 144 -7.16 9.03 -9.75
C TYR A 144 -5.74 9.32 -10.26
N PRO A 145 -4.82 9.77 -9.38
CA PRO A 145 -3.44 9.97 -9.77
C PRO A 145 -2.84 8.66 -10.26
N CYS A 146 -2.51 8.62 -11.56
CA CYS A 146 -1.69 7.60 -12.17
C CYS A 146 -0.22 7.91 -11.86
N ASP A 147 0.59 6.87 -11.64
CA ASP A 147 2.03 7.07 -11.45
C ASP A 147 2.62 7.75 -12.69
N LYS A 148 3.48 8.74 -12.49
CA LYS A 148 3.98 9.58 -13.61
C LYS A 148 4.81 8.79 -14.61
N GLU A 149 5.33 7.64 -14.21
CA GLU A 149 6.12 6.72 -15.04
C GLU A 149 5.26 5.84 -15.95
N ALA A 150 3.94 5.77 -15.74
CA ALA A 150 3.09 4.85 -16.47
C ALA A 150 2.75 5.31 -17.91
N GLY A 151 3.14 6.53 -18.30
CA GLY A 151 2.91 7.08 -19.63
C GLY A 151 1.43 7.20 -20.03
N ASP A 152 1.18 7.39 -21.32
CA ASP A 152 -0.18 7.58 -21.86
C ASP A 152 -1.06 6.33 -21.68
N ASP A 153 -0.48 5.14 -21.81
CA ASP A 153 -1.19 3.86 -21.64
C ASP A 153 -1.67 3.67 -20.20
N GLY A 154 -0.84 4.02 -19.21
CA GLY A 154 -1.21 3.97 -17.80
C GLY A 154 -2.34 4.94 -17.47
N PHE A 155 -2.28 6.16 -18.03
CA PHE A 155 -3.36 7.14 -17.90
C PHE A 155 -4.65 6.62 -18.53
N MET A 156 -4.58 6.01 -19.71
CA MET A 156 -5.75 5.44 -20.38
C MET A 156 -6.38 4.29 -19.60
N GLY A 157 -5.57 3.40 -19.03
CA GLY A 157 -6.05 2.35 -18.14
C GLY A 157 -6.74 2.92 -16.90
N ALA A 158 -6.15 3.93 -16.28
CA ALA A 158 -6.73 4.59 -15.11
C ALA A 158 -8.05 5.29 -15.41
N PHE A 159 -8.15 5.95 -16.57
CA PHE A 159 -9.37 6.59 -17.04
C PHE A 159 -10.50 5.58 -17.22
N TRP A 160 -10.28 4.49 -17.97
CA TRP A 160 -11.32 3.50 -18.22
C TRP A 160 -11.71 2.72 -16.97
N TYR A 161 -10.76 2.49 -16.05
CA TYR A 161 -11.09 1.95 -14.74
C TYR A 161 -12.03 2.90 -13.96
N ALA A 162 -11.72 4.20 -13.92
CA ALA A 162 -12.53 5.18 -13.21
C ALA A 162 -13.94 5.32 -13.83
N VAL A 163 -14.07 5.21 -15.16
CA VAL A 163 -15.38 5.11 -15.83
C VAL A 163 -16.12 3.84 -15.40
N ALA A 164 -15.44 2.68 -15.43
CA ALA A 164 -16.05 1.41 -15.04
C ALA A 164 -16.47 1.40 -13.57
N ALA A 165 -15.69 1.98 -12.67
CA ALA A 165 -16.03 2.17 -11.26
C ALA A 165 -17.17 3.19 -11.03
N GLY A 166 -17.58 3.92 -12.08
CA GLY A 166 -18.58 4.98 -11.98
C GLY A 166 -18.07 6.20 -11.22
N GLU A 167 -16.77 6.47 -11.22
CA GLU A 167 -16.17 7.68 -10.67
C GLU A 167 -16.09 8.79 -11.71
N ILE A 168 -15.98 8.41 -12.99
CA ILE A 168 -16.16 9.28 -14.16
C ILE A 168 -17.47 8.90 -14.83
N ARG A 169 -18.31 9.90 -15.10
CA ARG A 169 -19.66 9.73 -15.69
C ARG A 169 -19.92 10.84 -16.69
N LEU A 170 -20.94 10.69 -17.53
CA LEU A 170 -21.45 11.82 -18.30
C LEU A 170 -22.13 12.80 -17.34
N LYS A 171 -21.84 14.10 -17.49
CA LYS A 171 -22.64 15.17 -16.88
C LYS A 171 -24.05 14.99 -17.43
N HIS A 172 -25.00 14.68 -16.54
CA HIS A 172 -26.39 14.39 -16.89
C HIS A 172 -26.84 15.02 -18.21
N ALA A 173 -27.06 14.21 -19.24
CA ALA A 173 -28.19 14.50 -20.12
C ALA A 173 -29.41 14.44 -19.20
N GLN A 174 -29.99 15.59 -18.89
CA GLN A 174 -31.26 15.65 -18.16
C GLN A 174 -32.24 14.67 -18.82
N THR A 175 -32.70 13.68 -18.07
CA THR A 175 -34.01 13.05 -18.30
C THR A 175 -34.71 12.94 -16.97
#